data_AF-A0A820S676-F1
#
_entry.id   AF-A0A820S676-F1
#
_cell.length_a   1.000
_cell.length_b   1.000
_cell.length_c   1.000
_cell.angle_alpha   90.00
_cell.angle_beta   90.00
_cell.angle_gamma   90.00
#
_symmetry.space_group_name_H-M   'P 1'
#
loop_
_entity.id
_entity.type
_entity.pdbx_description
1 polymer ?
#
loop_
_entity_poly.entity_id
_entity_poly.type
_entity_poly.pdbx_seq_one_letter_code
_entity_poly.pdbx_strand_id
1 'polypeptide(L)'
;MLSVVDVFTQLNQCYGIIKGLELHDPVVLAIYMQCFSVTISEVLLAYANAIRRTFEHVGGEDHICSILMNNIQQLRLNLEQLYELMGGTQLDDETKFRLTELQKQLSDVLDELSAMFVKSTESTIRESIEEVYKQLQQIKGNQIGMGNNSGQQKVAEAMIVTKSLLDYLDQ
;
A
#
# COMPACT_ATOMS: atom_id res chain seq x y z
N MET A 1 10.23 -4.37 12.43
CA MET A 1 10.46 -3.45 11.31
C MET A 1 10.48 -2.05 11.92
N LEU A 2 11.48 -1.19 11.64
CA LEU A 2 11.37 0.21 12.08
C LEU A 2 10.06 0.79 11.53
N SER A 3 9.39 1.63 12.29
CA SER A 3 8.20 2.31 11.77
C SER A 3 8.61 3.27 10.66
N VAL A 4 7.73 3.48 9.68
CA VAL A 4 7.87 4.58 8.71
C VAL A 4 8.13 5.91 9.45
N VAL A 5 7.46 6.10 10.59
CA VAL A 5 7.62 7.27 11.46
C VAL A 5 9.05 7.41 11.98
N ASP A 6 9.69 6.30 12.38
CA ASP A 6 11.05 6.34 12.94
C ASP A 6 12.07 6.71 11.85
N VAL A 7 11.91 6.14 10.65
CA VAL A 7 12.76 6.42 9.48
C VAL A 7 12.69 7.91 9.13
N PHE A 8 11.48 8.47 9.02
CA PHE A 8 11.32 9.88 8.68
C PHE A 8 11.68 10.81 9.83
N THR A 9 11.53 10.40 11.09
CA THR A 9 12.03 11.16 12.23
C THR A 9 13.55 11.32 12.12
N GLN A 10 14.28 10.25 11.81
CA GLN A 10 15.73 10.30 11.63
C GLN A 10 16.14 11.13 10.41
N LEU A 11 15.48 10.95 9.25
CA LEU A 11 15.78 11.76 8.06
C LEU A 11 15.53 13.25 8.31
N ASN A 12 14.43 13.62 8.97
CA ASN A 12 14.15 15.00 9.32
C ASN A 12 15.17 15.57 10.32
N GLN A 13 15.65 14.76 11.27
CA GLN A 13 16.74 15.17 12.16
C GLN A 13 18.04 15.40 11.39
N CYS A 14 18.41 14.51 10.46
CA CYS A 14 19.57 14.69 9.60
C CYS A 14 19.46 15.98 8.78
N TYR A 15 18.29 16.26 8.20
CA TYR A 15 18.04 17.52 7.50
C TYR A 15 18.18 18.74 8.43
N GLY A 16 17.61 18.66 9.64
CA GLY A 16 17.73 19.71 10.66
C GLY A 16 19.17 20.04 11.01
N ILE A 17 20.05 19.02 11.08
CA ILE A 17 21.49 19.20 11.28
C ILE A 17 22.12 19.93 10.09
N ILE A 18 21.82 19.52 8.85
CA ILE A 18 22.35 20.18 7.64
C ILE A 18 21.95 21.66 7.62
N LYS A 19 20.69 21.98 7.92
CA LYS A 19 20.21 23.36 7.99
C LYS A 19 20.87 24.16 9.12
N GLY A 20 21.14 23.51 10.25
CA GLY A 20 21.80 24.10 11.41
C GLY A 20 23.27 24.46 11.20
N LEU A 21 23.90 24.03 10.10
CA LEU A 21 25.27 24.41 9.75
C LEU A 21 25.41 25.86 9.28
N GLU A 22 24.30 26.61 9.14
CA GLU A 22 24.26 28.02 8.70
C GLU A 22 25.18 28.31 7.49
N LEU A 23 25.16 27.41 6.50
CA LEU A 23 26.02 27.51 5.32
C LEU A 23 25.72 28.81 4.55
N HIS A 24 26.70 29.71 4.49
CA HIS A 24 26.59 30.97 3.74
C HIS A 24 26.73 30.81 2.22
N ASP A 25 27.29 29.68 1.76
CA ASP A 25 27.51 29.40 0.34
C ASP A 25 26.41 28.49 -0.23
N PRO A 26 25.59 28.99 -1.18
CA PRO A 26 24.52 28.19 -1.79
C PRO A 26 25.04 27.00 -2.60
N VAL A 27 26.27 27.06 -3.13
CA VAL A 27 26.88 25.94 -3.86
C VAL A 27 27.19 24.79 -2.91
N VAL A 28 27.72 25.10 -1.73
CA VAL A 28 28.01 24.09 -0.70
C VAL A 28 26.70 23.45 -0.22
N LEU A 29 25.66 24.26 0.03
CA LEU A 29 24.35 23.75 0.41
C LEU A 29 23.77 22.79 -0.63
N ALA A 30 23.90 23.10 -1.92
CA ALA A 30 23.44 22.22 -3.01
C ALA A 30 24.17 20.86 -2.98
N ILE A 31 25.49 20.84 -2.76
CA ILE A 31 26.26 19.59 -2.62
C ILE A 31 25.75 18.76 -1.43
N TYR A 32 25.46 19.40 -0.29
CA TYR A 32 24.88 18.69 0.86
C TYR A 32 23.50 18.12 0.54
N MET A 33 22.64 18.85 -0.17
CA MET A 33 21.32 18.36 -0.59
C MET A 33 21.44 17.20 -1.56
N GLN A 34 22.38 17.26 -2.51
CA GLN A 34 22.67 16.16 -3.44
C GLN A 34 23.12 14.91 -2.68
N CYS A 35 24.08 15.02 -1.76
CA CYS A 35 24.52 13.92 -0.91
C CYS A 35 23.38 13.37 -0.04
N PHE A 36 22.56 14.24 0.53
CA PHE A 36 21.44 13.83 1.36
C PHE A 36 20.36 13.09 0.56
N SER A 37 20.10 13.52 -0.68
CA SER A 37 19.17 12.84 -1.59
C SER A 37 19.59 11.41 -1.94
N VAL A 38 20.89 11.15 -2.03
CA VAL A 38 21.44 9.78 -2.19
C VAL A 38 21.08 8.94 -0.97
N THR A 39 21.37 9.43 0.23
CA THR A 39 21.04 8.74 1.49
C THR A 39 19.55 8.45 1.62
N ILE A 40 18.68 9.44 1.34
CA ILE A 40 17.23 9.26 1.35
C ILE A 40 16.83 8.11 0.40
N SER A 41 17.38 8.12 -0.82
CA SER A 41 17.09 7.09 -1.82
C SER A 41 17.48 5.69 -1.35
N GLU A 42 18.69 5.53 -0.82
CA GLU A 42 19.16 4.23 -0.35
C GLU A 42 18.35 3.71 0.83
N VAL A 43 18.02 4.58 1.81
CA VAL A 43 17.25 4.20 2.99
C VAL A 43 15.82 3.80 2.61
N LEU A 44 15.14 4.61 1.80
CA LEU A 44 13.75 4.34 1.43
C LEU A 44 13.62 3.12 0.51
N LEU A 45 14.56 2.93 -0.43
CA LEU A 45 14.58 1.72 -1.26
C LEU A 45 14.93 0.47 -0.46
N ALA A 46 15.84 0.55 0.51
CA ALA A 46 16.12 -0.57 1.40
C ALA A 46 14.88 -0.97 2.21
N TYR A 47 14.13 0.03 2.71
CA TYR A 47 12.88 -0.20 3.42
C TYR A 47 11.82 -0.83 2.50
N ALA A 48 11.61 -0.29 1.30
CA ALA A 48 10.66 -0.82 0.33
C ALA A 48 10.99 -2.28 -0.06
N ASN A 49 12.27 -2.59 -0.28
CA ASN A 49 12.73 -3.95 -0.55
C ASN A 49 12.49 -4.89 0.64
N ALA A 50 12.66 -4.42 1.88
CA ALA A 50 12.36 -5.21 3.07
C ALA A 50 10.86 -5.51 3.19
N ILE A 51 10.00 -4.55 2.85
CA ILE A 51 8.56 -4.76 2.76
C ILE A 51 8.23 -5.80 1.69
N ARG A 52 8.77 -5.68 0.48
CA ARG A 52 8.49 -6.63 -0.61
C ARG A 52 8.83 -8.07 -0.21
N ARG A 53 10.01 -8.29 0.38
CA ARG A 53 10.42 -9.62 0.89
C ARG A 53 9.49 -10.14 1.99
N THR A 54 9.03 -9.24 2.86
CA THR A 54 8.08 -9.61 3.93
C THR A 54 6.76 -10.02 3.30
N PHE A 55 6.25 -9.23 2.35
CA PHE A 55 5.00 -9.45 1.63
C PHE A 55 4.97 -10.82 0.95
N GLU A 56 6.04 -11.20 0.26
CA GLU A 56 6.22 -12.53 -0.34
C GLU A 56 6.10 -13.67 0.68
N HIS A 57 6.48 -13.43 1.95
CA HIS A 57 6.44 -14.42 3.03
C HIS A 57 5.08 -14.52 3.73
N VAL A 58 4.29 -13.44 3.78
CA VAL A 58 2.99 -13.43 4.48
C VAL A 58 1.91 -14.20 3.71
N GLY A 59 2.13 -14.48 2.43
CA GLY A 59 1.27 -15.39 1.66
C GLY A 59 -0.15 -14.88 1.43
N GLY A 60 -0.37 -13.56 1.46
CA GLY A 60 -1.68 -12.96 1.14
C GLY A 60 -2.64 -12.82 2.32
N GLU A 61 -2.17 -12.79 3.57
CA GLU A 61 -3.03 -12.42 4.71
C GLU A 61 -3.51 -10.97 4.55
N ASP A 62 -4.80 -10.79 4.24
CA ASP A 62 -5.38 -9.54 3.73
C ASP A 62 -5.06 -8.31 4.61
N HIS A 63 -5.16 -8.48 5.93
CA HIS A 63 -4.88 -7.41 6.89
C HIS A 63 -3.41 -6.98 6.90
N ILE A 64 -2.48 -7.94 6.89
CA ILE A 64 -1.03 -7.64 6.94
C ILE A 64 -0.58 -7.05 5.61
N CYS A 65 -1.05 -7.59 4.48
CA CYS A 65 -0.77 -7.06 3.14
C CYS A 65 -1.21 -5.59 3.04
N SER A 66 -2.39 -5.27 3.56
CA SER A 66 -2.91 -3.89 3.60
C SER A 66 -2.05 -2.95 4.45
N ILE A 67 -1.58 -3.40 5.62
CA ILE A 67 -0.65 -2.62 6.46
C ILE A 67 0.66 -2.35 5.71
N LEU A 68 1.22 -3.37 5.06
CA LEU A 68 2.48 -3.25 4.32
C LEU A 68 2.36 -2.29 3.12
N MET A 69 1.27 -2.37 2.36
CA MET A 69 0.99 -1.42 1.26
C MET A 69 0.80 0.01 1.80
N ASN A 70 0.10 0.17 2.93
CA ASN A 70 -0.07 1.47 3.58
C ASN A 70 1.29 2.05 3.99
N ASN A 71 2.21 1.24 4.51
CA ASN A 71 3.56 1.70 4.85
C ASN A 71 4.31 2.26 3.62
N ILE A 72 4.25 1.60 2.46
CA ILE A 72 4.84 2.13 1.21
C ILE A 72 4.17 3.45 0.81
N GLN A 73 2.85 3.55 0.91
CA GLN A 73 2.13 4.78 0.63
C GLN A 73 2.56 5.92 1.58
N GLN A 74 2.78 5.62 2.86
CA GLN A 74 3.31 6.59 3.82
C GLN A 74 4.76 7.01 3.49
N LEU A 75 5.60 6.12 2.96
CA LEU A 75 6.93 6.52 2.48
C LEU A 75 6.82 7.58 1.39
N ARG A 76 5.92 7.38 0.43
CA ARG A 76 5.67 8.33 -0.67
C ARG A 76 5.22 9.69 -0.12
N LEU A 77 4.21 9.70 0.75
CA LEU A 77 3.68 10.94 1.32
C LEU A 77 4.74 11.70 2.13
N ASN A 78 5.48 11.02 3.01
CA ASN A 78 6.50 11.66 3.82
C ASN A 78 7.72 12.09 2.99
N LEU A 79 8.03 11.40 1.90
CA LEU A 79 9.07 11.82 0.95
C LEU A 79 8.67 13.11 0.22
N GLU A 80 7.40 13.29 -0.16
CA GLU A 80 6.92 14.57 -0.71
C GLU A 80 7.08 15.71 0.32
N GLN A 81 6.71 15.46 1.57
CA GLN A 81 6.86 16.44 2.64
C GLN A 81 8.33 16.81 2.88
N LEU A 82 9.24 15.82 2.88
CA LEU A 82 10.67 16.04 3.02
C LEU A 82 11.25 16.81 1.82
N TYR A 83 10.80 16.52 0.60
CA TYR A 83 11.19 17.26 -0.60
C TYR A 83 10.83 18.74 -0.51
N GLU A 84 9.61 19.06 -0.10
CA GLU A 84 9.17 20.44 0.14
C GLU A 84 10.01 21.11 1.25
N LEU A 85 10.29 20.38 2.33
CA LEU A 85 11.12 20.87 3.43
C LEU A 85 12.55 21.20 2.98
N MET A 86 13.13 20.39 2.08
CA MET A 86 14.46 20.57 1.51
C MET A 86 14.57 21.77 0.54
N GLY A 87 13.45 22.40 0.17
CA GLY A 87 13.41 23.56 -0.70
C GLY A 87 12.67 23.34 -2.02
N GLY A 88 12.17 22.13 -2.27
CA GLY A 88 11.32 21.78 -3.40
C GLY A 88 11.85 22.31 -4.74
N THR A 89 11.15 23.29 -5.31
CA THR A 89 11.51 23.90 -6.61
C THR A 89 12.84 24.65 -6.62
N GLN A 90 13.41 24.97 -5.46
CA GLN A 90 14.70 25.66 -5.33
C GLN A 90 15.91 24.72 -5.32
N LEU A 91 15.68 23.41 -5.23
CA LEU A 91 16.73 22.40 -5.31
C LEU A 91 17.37 22.38 -6.70
N ASP A 92 18.61 21.89 -6.79
CA ASP A 92 19.25 21.66 -8.08
C ASP A 92 18.54 20.54 -8.86
N ASP A 93 18.70 20.56 -10.18
CA ASP A 93 17.98 19.65 -11.07
C ASP A 93 18.35 18.18 -10.84
N GLU A 94 19.58 17.89 -10.40
CA GLU A 94 20.00 16.51 -10.14
C GLU A 94 19.33 15.95 -8.89
N THR A 95 19.28 16.73 -7.81
CA THR A 95 18.56 16.39 -6.58
C THR A 95 17.07 16.19 -6.86
N LYS A 96 16.44 17.10 -7.60
CA LYS A 96 15.02 16.99 -8.00
C LYS A 96 14.77 15.72 -8.80
N PHE A 97 15.60 15.46 -9.81
CA PHE A 97 15.48 14.26 -10.63
C PHE A 97 15.56 13.00 -9.79
N ARG A 98 16.54 12.92 -8.87
CA ARG A 98 16.71 11.75 -7.99
C ARG A 98 15.50 11.51 -7.09
N LEU A 99 15.00 12.54 -6.42
CA LEU A 99 13.86 12.41 -5.50
C LEU A 99 12.55 12.11 -6.25
N THR A 100 12.40 12.64 -7.47
CA THR A 100 11.28 12.32 -8.37
C THR A 100 11.33 10.87 -8.87
N GLU A 101 12.51 10.41 -9.27
CA GLU A 101 12.71 9.02 -9.69
C GLU A 101 12.48 8.06 -8.51
N LEU A 102 12.91 8.43 -7.30
CA LEU A 102 12.62 7.68 -6.09
C LEU A 102 11.11 7.58 -5.81
N GLN A 103 10.36 8.68 -5.96
CA GLN A 103 8.90 8.66 -5.85
C GLN A 103 8.25 7.68 -6.84
N LYS A 104 8.74 7.68 -8.08
CA LYS A 104 8.27 6.75 -9.10
C LYS A 104 8.57 5.30 -8.71
N GLN A 105 9.80 5.00 -8.29
CA GLN A 105 10.17 3.64 -7.85
C GLN A 105 9.35 3.15 -6.66
N LEU A 106 9.04 4.02 -5.69
CA LEU A 106 8.15 3.67 -4.58
C LEU A 106 6.70 3.43 -5.05
N SER A 107 6.25 4.15 -6.08
CA SER A 107 4.95 3.94 -6.71
C SER A 107 4.90 2.59 -7.43
N ASP A 108 5.95 2.27 -8.19
CA ASP A 108 6.07 0.99 -8.90
C ASP A 108 6.07 -0.20 -7.91
N VAL A 109 6.72 -0.06 -6.75
CA VAL A 109 6.68 -1.08 -5.69
C VAL A 109 5.25 -1.23 -5.16
N LEU A 110 4.52 -0.15 -4.91
CA LEU A 110 3.13 -0.23 -4.45
C LEU A 110 2.23 -0.93 -5.47
N ASP A 111 2.41 -0.65 -6.76
CA ASP A 111 1.68 -1.29 -7.84
C ASP A 111 2.00 -2.79 -7.92
N GLU A 112 3.28 -3.17 -7.75
CA GLU A 112 3.73 -4.56 -7.67
C GLU A 112 3.07 -5.30 -6.49
N LEU A 113 3.10 -4.70 -5.29
CA LEU A 113 2.45 -5.26 -4.10
C LEU A 113 0.94 -5.42 -4.30
N SER A 114 0.29 -4.42 -4.90
CA SER A 114 -1.16 -4.45 -5.17
C SER A 114 -1.52 -5.56 -6.17
N ALA A 115 -0.71 -5.76 -7.22
CA ALA A 115 -0.92 -6.85 -8.17
C ALA A 115 -0.73 -8.23 -7.52
N MET A 116 0.28 -8.37 -6.66
CA MET A 116 0.48 -9.61 -5.88
C MET A 116 -0.68 -9.86 -4.92
N PHE A 117 -1.19 -8.81 -4.27
CA PHE A 117 -2.35 -8.89 -3.39
C PHE A 117 -3.59 -9.39 -4.11
N VAL A 118 -3.97 -8.74 -5.21
CA VAL A 118 -5.14 -9.13 -6.02
C VAL A 118 -5.03 -10.59 -6.46
N LYS A 119 -3.83 -11.02 -6.86
CA LYS A 119 -3.59 -12.41 -7.27
C LYS A 119 -3.75 -13.41 -6.12
N SER A 120 -3.36 -13.05 -4.88
CA SER A 120 -3.60 -13.91 -3.71
C SER A 120 -5.06 -13.97 -3.29
N THR A 121 -5.80 -12.88 -3.47
CA THR A 121 -7.22 -12.78 -3.11
C THR A 121 -8.13 -13.44 -4.18
N GLU A 122 -7.69 -13.54 -5.43
CA GLU A 122 -8.48 -14.11 -6.54
C GLU A 122 -8.97 -15.53 -6.26
N SER A 123 -8.12 -16.41 -5.70
CA SER A 123 -8.51 -17.77 -5.34
C SER A 123 -9.59 -17.77 -4.26
N THR A 124 -9.43 -16.94 -3.23
CA THR A 124 -10.39 -16.83 -2.12
C THR A 124 -11.75 -16.32 -2.60
N ILE A 125 -11.75 -15.26 -3.44
CA ILE A 125 -12.99 -14.72 -4.04
C ILE A 125 -13.67 -15.80 -4.90
N ARG A 126 -12.91 -16.54 -5.70
CA ARG A 126 -13.45 -17.62 -6.53
C ARG A 126 -14.10 -18.72 -5.70
N GLU A 127 -13.45 -19.14 -4.62
CA GLU A 127 -14.01 -20.12 -3.69
C GLU A 127 -15.31 -19.62 -3.04
N SER A 128 -15.34 -18.36 -2.59
CA SER A 128 -16.56 -17.74 -2.07
C SER A 128 -17.68 -17.73 -3.12
N ILE A 129 -17.39 -17.38 -4.38
CA ILE A 129 -18.37 -17.41 -5.47
C ILE A 129 -18.89 -18.84 -5.73
N GLU A 130 -18.03 -19.85 -5.66
CA GLU A 130 -18.43 -21.26 -5.80
C GLU A 130 -19.31 -21.74 -4.64
N GLU A 131 -19.05 -21.31 -3.41
CA GLU A 131 -19.92 -21.59 -2.25
C GLU A 131 -21.29 -20.94 -2.41
N VAL A 132 -21.32 -19.66 -2.81
CA VAL A 132 -22.52 -18.89 -3.16
C VAL A 132 -23.34 -19.64 -4.22
N TYR A 133 -22.68 -20.14 -5.27
CA TYR A 133 -23.31 -20.91 -6.33
C TYR A 133 -23.89 -22.24 -5.82
N LYS A 134 -23.16 -22.97 -4.97
CA LYS A 134 -23.64 -24.22 -4.35
C LYS A 134 -24.87 -23.98 -3.47
N GLN A 135 -24.87 -22.92 -2.66
CA GLN A 135 -26.01 -22.54 -1.84
C GLN A 135 -27.24 -22.20 -2.70
N LEU A 136 -27.05 -21.45 -3.79
CA LEU A 136 -28.11 -21.15 -4.76
C LEU A 136 -28.70 -22.41 -5.40
N GLN A 137 -27.88 -23.41 -5.73
CA GLN A 137 -28.37 -24.66 -6.30
C GLN A 137 -29.19 -25.49 -5.30
N GLN A 138 -28.78 -25.57 -4.03
CA GLN A 138 -29.53 -26.28 -3.00
C GLN A 138 -30.92 -25.66 -2.78
N ILE A 139 -30.99 -24.34 -2.78
CA ILE A 139 -32.25 -23.58 -2.70
C ILE A 139 -33.18 -23.93 -3.87
N LYS A 140 -32.65 -23.96 -5.10
CA LYS A 140 -33.41 -24.32 -6.30
C LYS A 140 -33.91 -25.77 -6.28
N GLY A 141 -33.17 -26.69 -5.65
CA GLY A 141 -33.56 -28.09 -5.45
C GLY A 141 -34.69 -28.27 -4.41
N ASN A 142 -34.70 -27.46 -3.35
CA ASN A 142 -35.72 -27.50 -2.29
C ASN A 142 -37.06 -26.87 -2.71
N GLN A 143 -37.08 -25.97 -3.70
CA GLN A 143 -38.31 -25.34 -4.20
C GLN A 143 -39.19 -26.26 -5.07
N ILE A 144 -38.74 -27.47 -5.40
CA ILE A 144 -39.54 -28.47 -6.14
C ILE A 144 -40.65 -29.07 -5.24
N GLY A 145 -40.60 -28.85 -3.91
CA GLY A 145 -41.52 -29.47 -2.95
C GLY A 145 -42.59 -28.59 -2.28
N MET A 146 -42.56 -27.26 -2.37
CA MET A 146 -43.50 -26.43 -1.58
C MET A 146 -43.96 -25.17 -2.31
N GLY A 147 -45.28 -25.10 -2.54
CA GLY A 147 -45.95 -24.02 -3.24
C GLY A 147 -46.00 -22.70 -2.45
N ASN A 148 -45.95 -21.60 -3.21
CA ASN A 148 -46.42 -20.25 -2.91
C ASN A 148 -45.91 -19.56 -1.63
N ASN A 149 -44.72 -18.95 -1.69
CA ASN A 149 -44.39 -17.65 -1.06
C ASN A 149 -43.15 -17.01 -1.71
N SER A 150 -43.18 -16.86 -3.03
CA SER A 150 -42.00 -16.69 -3.90
C SER A 150 -41.28 -15.33 -3.86
N GLY A 151 -41.83 -14.31 -3.18
CA GLY A 151 -41.24 -12.96 -3.15
C GLY A 151 -40.25 -12.75 -2.00
N GLN A 152 -40.73 -12.91 -0.76
CA GLN A 152 -39.91 -12.75 0.46
C GLN A 152 -38.88 -13.88 0.62
N GLN A 153 -39.19 -15.09 0.16
CA GLN A 153 -38.25 -16.22 0.18
C GLN A 153 -37.04 -15.97 -0.72
N LYS A 154 -37.25 -15.44 -1.94
CA LYS A 154 -36.16 -15.12 -2.89
C LYS A 154 -35.24 -14.00 -2.40
N VAL A 155 -35.79 -13.01 -1.69
CA VAL A 155 -35.00 -11.92 -1.09
C VAL A 155 -34.16 -12.45 0.09
N ALA A 156 -34.75 -13.29 0.95
CA ALA A 156 -34.01 -13.91 2.05
C ALA A 156 -32.92 -14.87 1.54
N GLU A 157 -33.20 -15.65 0.51
CA GLU A 157 -32.25 -16.55 -0.16
C GLU A 157 -31.10 -15.78 -0.83
N ALA A 158 -31.41 -14.69 -1.54
CA ALA A 158 -30.39 -13.82 -2.11
C ALA A 158 -29.50 -13.20 -1.03
N MET A 159 -30.07 -12.76 0.10
CA MET A 159 -29.31 -12.20 1.22
C MET A 159 -28.40 -13.23 1.88
N ILE A 160 -28.87 -14.47 2.10
CA ILE A 160 -28.05 -15.57 2.66
C ILE A 160 -26.86 -15.86 1.76
N VAL A 161 -27.11 -15.88 0.45
CA VAL A 161 -26.09 -16.18 -0.57
C VAL A 161 -25.08 -15.04 -0.68
N THR A 162 -25.51 -13.78 -0.73
CA THR A 162 -24.56 -12.65 -0.80
C THR A 162 -23.82 -12.43 0.51
N LYS A 163 -24.33 -12.95 1.64
CA LYS A 163 -23.76 -12.72 2.96
C LYS A 163 -22.33 -13.22 3.09
N SER A 164 -21.98 -14.39 2.54
CA SER A 164 -20.60 -14.91 2.59
C SER A 164 -19.60 -14.00 1.86
N LEU A 165 -20.02 -13.39 0.74
CA LEU A 165 -19.21 -12.41 0.01
C LEU A 165 -19.18 -11.05 0.74
N LEU A 166 -20.30 -10.63 1.33
CA LEU A 166 -20.37 -9.40 2.11
C LEU A 166 -19.50 -9.47 3.38
N ASP A 167 -19.58 -10.59 4.11
CA ASP A 167 -18.81 -10.85 5.33
C ASP A 167 -17.30 -10.96 5.03
N TYR A 168 -16.91 -11.44 3.84
CA TYR A 168 -15.51 -11.42 3.38
C TYR A 168 -15.01 -10.02 3.01
N LEU A 169 -15.88 -9.16 2.48
CA LEU A 169 -15.55 -7.78 2.11
C LEU A 169 -15.61 -6.80 3.31
N ASP A 170 -16.38 -7.13 4.35
CA ASP A 170 -16.49 -6.35 5.59
C ASP A 170 -15.38 -6.71 6.62
N GLN A 171 -14.57 -7.75 6.37
CA GLN A 171 -13.37 -8.12 7.15
C GLN A 171 -12.13 -7.35 6.73
#